data_AF-A0A9P4GGW6-F1
#
_entry.id   AF-A0A9P4GGW6-F1
#
_cell.length_a   1.000
_cell.length_b   1.000
_cell.length_c   1.000
_cell.angle_alpha   90.00
_cell.angle_beta   90.00
_cell.angle_gamma   90.00
#
_symmetry.space_group_name_H-M   'P 1'
#
loop_
_entity.id
_entity.type
_entity.pdbx_description
1 polymer ?
#
loop_
_entity_poly.entity_id
_entity_poly.type
_entity_poly.pdbx_seq_one_letter_code
_entity_poly.pdbx_strand_id
1 'polypeptide(L)'
;MPEEWEGPVRMWDGPVPPAPAPDPNDHMQYMRLALDQAHESPPKPSNFRVGALLVNEDTGTILARGYTLECEGNTHAEQCCLLKFAQAHDLPEERVGEALPPNTVIYTTMEPCNLRLSGNLPCADRIIRTKGKDGEQRIKKVYLGVKEPEKFVGENQGRTKLEENGIECVHIPGLEERILSVATAGHKS
;
A
#
# COMPACT_ATOMS: atom_id res chain seq x y z
N MET A 1 30.44 -5.59 -43.25
CA MET A 1 31.00 -6.36 -42.12
C MET A 1 31.08 -5.38 -40.95
N PRO A 2 30.33 -5.57 -39.86
CA PRO A 2 30.47 -4.69 -38.71
C PRO A 2 31.79 -5.02 -38.00
N GLU A 3 32.58 -3.99 -37.71
CA GLU A 3 33.87 -4.10 -37.01
C GLU A 3 33.66 -4.74 -35.63
N GLU A 4 34.33 -5.87 -35.40
CA GLU A 4 34.43 -6.52 -34.09
C GLU A 4 35.34 -5.66 -33.20
N TRP A 5 34.75 -5.11 -32.14
CA TRP A 5 35.46 -4.30 -31.16
C TRP A 5 36.11 -5.20 -30.09
N GLU A 6 37.44 -5.22 -30.02
CA GLU A 6 38.26 -6.00 -29.06
C GLU A 6 38.55 -5.28 -27.73
N GLY A 7 37.76 -4.29 -27.33
CA GLY A 7 37.95 -3.62 -26.04
C GLY A 7 37.34 -4.39 -24.85
N PRO A 8 37.79 -4.13 -23.61
CA PRO A 8 37.20 -4.76 -22.43
C PRO A 8 35.69 -4.51 -22.38
N VAL A 9 34.92 -5.52 -21.95
CA VAL A 9 33.48 -5.42 -21.73
C VAL A 9 33.22 -4.15 -20.92
N ARG A 10 32.41 -3.23 -21.43
CA ARG A 10 31.97 -2.05 -20.67
C ARG A 10 31.13 -2.55 -19.49
N MET A 11 31.78 -2.79 -18.37
CA MET A 11 31.14 -2.93 -17.06
C MET A 11 30.67 -1.53 -16.69
N TRP A 12 29.37 -1.26 -16.86
CA TRP A 12 28.80 -0.01 -16.41
C TRP A 12 28.72 -0.04 -14.88
N ASP A 13 29.69 0.59 -14.22
CA ASP A 13 29.78 0.71 -12.75
C ASP A 13 29.25 2.07 -12.25
N GLY A 14 28.30 2.68 -12.98
CA GLY A 14 27.66 3.94 -12.59
C GLY A 14 26.41 3.72 -11.72
N PRO A 15 26.00 4.70 -10.90
CA PRO A 15 24.72 4.62 -10.19
C PRO A 15 23.61 4.39 -11.20
N VAL A 16 22.86 3.31 -11.01
CA VAL A 16 21.65 3.01 -11.78
C VAL A 16 20.74 4.23 -11.64
N PRO A 17 20.37 4.92 -12.74
CA PRO A 17 19.41 6.00 -12.67
C PRO A 17 18.18 5.49 -11.92
N PRO A 18 17.57 6.28 -11.01
CA PRO A 18 16.36 5.85 -10.34
C PRO A 18 15.36 5.39 -11.39
N ALA A 19 14.81 4.20 -11.19
CA ALA A 19 13.83 3.65 -12.12
C ALA A 19 12.72 4.69 -12.32
N PRO A 20 12.26 4.90 -13.56
CA PRO A 20 11.15 5.81 -13.80
C PRO A 20 9.95 5.40 -12.96
N ALA A 21 9.14 6.38 -12.53
CA ALA A 21 7.88 6.08 -11.88
C ALA A 21 7.03 5.17 -12.80
N PRO A 22 6.26 4.22 -12.25
CA PRO A 22 5.34 3.43 -13.06
C PRO A 22 4.37 4.33 -13.81
N ASP A 23 3.82 3.84 -14.92
CA ASP A 23 2.67 4.49 -15.56
C ASP A 23 1.55 4.59 -14.51
N PRO A 24 0.96 5.79 -14.28
CA PRO A 24 -0.12 5.95 -13.30
C PRO A 24 -1.30 4.99 -13.49
N ASN A 25 -1.50 4.50 -14.72
CA ASN A 25 -2.57 3.57 -15.08
C ASN A 25 -2.16 2.09 -15.03
N ASP A 26 -0.88 1.77 -14.79
CA ASP A 26 -0.42 0.39 -14.59
C ASP A 26 -0.68 -0.08 -13.15
N HIS A 27 -1.96 -0.24 -12.84
CA HIS A 27 -2.42 -0.67 -11.52
C HIS A 27 -1.86 -2.05 -11.13
N MET A 28 -1.59 -2.92 -12.11
CA MET A 28 -0.97 -4.22 -11.88
C MET A 28 0.47 -4.07 -11.38
N GLN A 29 1.25 -3.16 -11.96
CA GLN A 29 2.60 -2.87 -11.50
C GLN A 29 2.62 -2.31 -10.07
N TYR A 30 1.70 -1.40 -9.72
CA TYR A 30 1.58 -0.94 -8.33
C TYR A 30 1.17 -2.06 -7.37
N MET A 31 0.26 -2.95 -7.76
CA MET A 31 -0.12 -4.08 -6.91
C MET A 31 1.03 -5.07 -6.70
N ARG A 32 1.87 -5.30 -7.73
CA ARG A 32 3.11 -6.09 -7.58
C ARG A 32 4.09 -5.44 -6.62
N LEU A 33 4.29 -4.12 -6.73
CA LEU A 33 5.15 -3.38 -5.81
C LEU A 33 4.59 -3.38 -4.37
N ALA A 34 3.28 -3.33 -4.19
CA ALA A 34 2.65 -3.51 -2.88
C ALA A 34 2.88 -4.92 -2.34
N LEU A 35 2.81 -5.94 -3.18
CA LEU A 35 3.15 -7.32 -2.82
C LEU A 35 4.63 -7.48 -2.44
N ASP A 36 5.54 -6.78 -3.13
CA ASP A 36 6.95 -6.74 -2.74
C ASP A 36 7.13 -6.15 -1.33
N GLN A 37 6.36 -5.12 -0.96
CA GLN A 37 6.37 -4.63 0.44
C GLN A 37 5.87 -5.68 1.43
N ALA A 38 4.84 -6.46 1.08
CA ALA A 38 4.34 -7.52 1.96
C ALA A 38 5.42 -8.57 2.30
N HIS A 39 6.36 -8.81 1.38
CA HIS A 39 7.51 -9.70 1.61
C HIS A 39 8.48 -9.18 2.68
N GLU A 40 8.50 -7.89 2.99
CA GLU A 40 9.35 -7.32 4.05
C GLU A 40 8.76 -7.53 5.46
N SER A 41 7.44 -7.75 5.56
CA SER A 41 6.81 -8.09 6.85
C SER A 41 7.33 -9.44 7.35
N PRO A 42 7.75 -9.58 8.62
CA PRO A 42 8.16 -10.87 9.15
C PRO A 42 6.96 -11.84 9.22
N PRO A 43 7.13 -13.13 8.89
CA PRO A 43 6.07 -14.12 9.04
C PRO A 43 5.72 -14.32 10.52
N LYS A 44 4.44 -14.19 10.86
CA LYS A 44 3.93 -14.38 12.23
C LYS A 44 2.62 -15.15 12.22
N PRO A 45 2.35 -16.03 13.21
CA PRO A 45 1.09 -16.78 13.28
C PRO A 45 -0.17 -15.92 13.48
N SER A 46 -0.01 -14.70 14.01
CA SER A 46 -1.10 -13.83 14.47
C SER A 46 -1.39 -12.65 13.55
N ASN A 47 -0.58 -12.42 12.52
CA ASN A 47 -0.68 -11.24 11.66
C ASN A 47 -0.58 -11.65 10.20
N PHE A 48 -1.39 -11.05 9.34
CA PHE A 48 -1.18 -11.14 7.90
C PHE A 48 -0.01 -10.27 7.45
N ARG A 49 0.79 -10.79 6.52
CA ARG A 49 1.80 -10.01 5.81
C ARG A 49 1.12 -9.22 4.69
N VAL A 50 0.83 -7.96 4.95
CA VAL A 50 0.17 -7.05 4.01
C VAL A 50 1.18 -6.00 3.58
N GLY A 51 1.10 -5.57 2.33
CA GLY A 51 1.87 -4.47 1.80
C GLY A 51 0.96 -3.43 1.16
N ALA A 52 1.37 -2.17 1.20
CA ALA A 52 0.62 -1.05 0.68
C ALA A 52 1.52 0.03 0.08
N LEU A 53 0.96 0.83 -0.83
CA LEU A 53 1.57 1.99 -1.44
C LEU A 53 0.59 3.16 -1.41
N LEU A 54 1.08 4.33 -1.03
CA LEU A 54 0.39 5.60 -1.17
C LEU A 54 0.91 6.30 -2.41
N VAL A 55 0.03 6.64 -3.36
CA VAL A 55 0.42 7.09 -4.69
C VAL A 55 -0.33 8.37 -5.07
N ASN A 56 0.37 9.32 -5.68
CA ASN A 56 -0.25 10.43 -6.37
C ASN A 56 -0.73 9.94 -7.75
N GLU A 57 -2.04 9.86 -7.95
CA GLU A 57 -2.67 9.30 -9.15
C GLU A 57 -2.40 10.14 -10.41
N ASP A 58 -2.23 11.46 -10.28
CA ASP A 58 -1.97 12.33 -11.44
C ASP A 58 -0.56 12.12 -12.02
N THR A 59 0.40 11.76 -11.17
CA THR A 59 1.83 11.69 -11.54
C THR A 59 2.40 10.27 -11.53
N GLY A 60 1.72 9.32 -10.89
CA GLY A 60 2.23 7.97 -10.64
C GLY A 60 3.31 7.90 -9.56
N THR A 61 3.59 9.01 -8.87
CA THR A 61 4.63 9.07 -7.84
C THR A 61 4.21 8.29 -6.60
N ILE A 62 5.06 7.36 -6.16
CA ILE A 62 4.89 6.67 -4.87
C ILE A 62 5.32 7.63 -3.75
N LEU A 63 4.33 8.08 -2.97
CA LEU A 63 4.49 9.02 -1.86
C LEU A 63 5.02 8.33 -0.61
N ALA A 64 4.52 7.12 -0.33
CA ALA A 64 4.98 6.28 0.76
C ALA A 64 4.74 4.81 0.42
N ARG A 65 5.55 3.95 1.03
CA ARG A 65 5.36 2.49 1.02
C ARG A 65 5.00 2.03 2.43
N GLY A 66 4.45 0.84 2.59
CA GLY A 66 4.13 0.32 3.91
C GLY A 66 4.00 -1.18 3.91
N TYR A 67 4.36 -1.82 5.02
CA TYR A 67 4.05 -3.23 5.26
C TYR A 67 3.66 -3.46 6.72
N THR A 68 2.98 -4.58 6.99
CA THR A 68 2.56 -4.95 8.35
C THR A 68 3.77 -4.95 9.31
N LEU A 69 3.64 -4.28 10.46
CA LEU A 69 4.69 -4.16 11.49
C LEU A 69 5.96 -3.42 11.06
N GLU A 70 5.91 -2.60 10.00
CA GLU A 70 7.04 -1.74 9.64
C GLU A 70 7.30 -0.66 10.70
N CYS A 71 6.26 0.10 11.06
CA CYS A 71 6.32 1.11 12.11
C CYS A 71 6.08 0.48 13.49
N GLU A 72 6.60 1.13 14.53
CA GLU A 72 6.49 0.66 15.92
C GLU A 72 5.05 0.35 16.34
N GLY A 73 4.89 -0.77 17.05
CA GLY A 73 3.61 -1.27 17.53
C GLY A 73 2.94 -2.26 16.58
N ASN A 74 1.67 -2.57 16.84
CA ASN A 74 0.88 -3.46 15.98
C ASN A 74 0.32 -2.65 14.80
N THR A 75 1.15 -2.32 13.82
CA THR A 75 0.75 -1.48 12.68
C THR A 75 0.38 -2.31 11.45
N HIS A 76 -0.61 -1.83 10.70
CA HIS A 76 -0.98 -2.40 9.39
C HIS A 76 -0.25 -1.63 8.27
N ALA A 77 -0.21 -2.20 7.07
CA ALA A 77 0.53 -1.62 5.94
C ALA A 77 0.04 -0.22 5.56
N GLU A 78 -1.29 -0.02 5.52
CA GLU A 78 -1.92 1.27 5.19
C GLU A 78 -1.62 2.31 6.27
N GLN A 79 -1.67 1.89 7.55
CA GLN A 79 -1.27 2.73 8.67
C GLN A 79 0.19 3.16 8.56
N CYS A 80 1.10 2.26 8.16
CA CYS A 80 2.52 2.58 7.98
C CYS A 80 2.73 3.62 6.86
N CYS A 81 2.00 3.50 5.74
CA CYS A 81 2.05 4.50 4.67
C CYS A 81 1.70 5.89 5.18
N LEU A 82 0.57 6.01 5.90
CA LEU A 82 0.07 7.28 6.42
C LEU A 82 0.99 7.86 7.50
N LEU A 83 1.49 7.04 8.41
CA LEU A 83 2.42 7.46 9.47
C LEU A 83 3.71 8.05 8.89
N LYS A 84 4.35 7.34 7.95
CA LYS A 84 5.62 7.78 7.37
C LYS A 84 5.43 9.03 6.52
N PHE A 85 4.34 9.12 5.77
CA PHE A 85 4.04 10.33 5.00
C PHE A 85 3.78 11.53 5.93
N ALA A 86 3.00 11.35 7.00
CA ALA A 86 2.77 12.41 7.99
C ALA A 86 4.09 12.88 8.64
N GLN A 87 4.95 11.93 9.04
CA GLN A 87 6.25 12.22 9.64
C GLN A 87 7.17 12.99 8.69
N ALA A 88 7.22 12.62 7.41
CA ALA A 88 8.03 13.33 6.40
C ALA A 88 7.54 14.77 6.14
N HIS A 89 6.33 15.10 6.59
CA HIS A 89 5.71 16.42 6.46
C HIS A 89 5.51 17.12 7.82
N ASP A 90 6.17 16.65 8.88
CA ASP A 90 6.09 17.21 10.24
C ASP A 90 4.65 17.34 10.78
N LEU A 91 3.80 16.36 10.45
CA LEU A 91 2.41 16.28 10.88
C LEU A 91 2.15 15.03 11.75
N PRO A 92 1.21 15.10 12.70
CA PRO A 92 0.63 13.90 13.28
C PRO A 92 -0.19 13.16 12.21
N GLU A 93 -0.30 11.83 12.33
CA GLU A 93 -1.01 10.99 11.36
C GLU A 93 -2.47 11.40 11.18
N GLU A 94 -3.12 11.88 12.25
CA GLU A 94 -4.49 12.40 12.25
C GLU A 94 -4.70 13.51 11.22
N ARG A 95 -3.64 14.28 10.93
CA ARG A 95 -3.65 15.44 10.04
C ARG A 95 -2.94 15.16 8.72
N VAL A 96 -2.58 13.91 8.42
CA VAL A 96 -1.85 13.54 7.20
C VAL A 96 -2.52 14.05 5.92
N GLY A 97 -3.86 14.10 5.89
CA GLY A 97 -4.63 14.63 4.76
C GLY A 97 -4.28 16.08 4.41
N GLU A 98 -3.79 16.88 5.35
CA GLU A 98 -3.37 18.27 5.09
C GLU A 98 -2.15 18.38 4.17
N ALA A 99 -1.32 17.34 4.10
CA ALA A 99 -0.14 17.27 3.24
C ALA A 99 -0.36 16.43 1.97
N LEU A 100 -1.41 15.60 1.92
CA LEU A 100 -1.65 14.73 0.78
C LEU A 100 -2.07 15.54 -0.47
N PRO A 101 -1.55 15.17 -1.66
CA PRO A 101 -2.06 15.68 -2.92
C PRO A 101 -3.57 15.41 -3.11
N PRO A 102 -4.32 16.26 -3.84
CA PRO A 102 -5.76 16.11 -4.01
C PRO A 102 -6.23 14.79 -4.63
N ASN A 103 -5.44 14.16 -5.49
CA ASN A 103 -5.74 12.89 -6.14
C ASN A 103 -4.77 11.81 -5.64
N THR A 104 -4.93 11.45 -4.37
CA THR A 104 -4.15 10.36 -3.77
C THR A 104 -4.96 9.06 -3.84
N VAL A 105 -4.26 7.96 -4.11
CA VAL A 105 -4.81 6.61 -4.06
C VAL A 105 -3.95 5.72 -3.18
N ILE A 106 -4.55 4.65 -2.66
CA ILE A 106 -3.82 3.62 -1.93
C ILE A 106 -3.96 2.28 -2.65
N TYR A 107 -2.83 1.61 -2.89
CA TYR A 107 -2.80 0.21 -3.29
C TYR A 107 -2.52 -0.62 -2.05
N THR A 108 -3.30 -1.66 -1.79
CA THR A 108 -3.09 -2.58 -0.67
C THR A 108 -3.31 -4.01 -1.12
N THR A 109 -2.44 -4.92 -0.69
CA THR A 109 -2.58 -6.33 -1.08
C THR A 109 -3.84 -6.97 -0.50
N MET A 110 -4.35 -6.47 0.62
CA MET A 110 -5.53 -7.00 1.30
C MET A 110 -6.52 -5.89 1.62
N GLU A 111 -7.82 -6.21 1.57
CA GLU A 111 -8.90 -5.28 1.93
C GLU A 111 -8.63 -4.57 3.27
N PRO A 112 -8.74 -3.23 3.34
CA PRO A 112 -8.57 -2.50 4.58
C PRO A 112 -9.51 -2.97 5.68
N CYS A 113 -9.00 -3.16 6.90
CA CYS A 113 -9.83 -3.62 8.01
C CYS A 113 -10.88 -2.58 8.43
N ASN A 114 -12.08 -3.04 8.81
CA ASN A 114 -13.15 -2.25 9.44
C ASN A 114 -13.17 -2.35 10.97
N LEU A 115 -12.49 -3.34 11.54
CA LEU A 115 -12.41 -3.60 12.98
C LEU A 115 -11.00 -4.05 13.36
N ARG A 116 -10.56 -3.67 14.57
CA ARG A 116 -9.32 -4.18 15.15
C ARG A 116 -9.55 -4.63 16.58
N LEU A 117 -9.31 -5.91 16.86
CA LEU A 117 -9.40 -6.46 18.22
C LEU A 117 -8.41 -5.81 19.20
N SER A 118 -7.33 -5.22 18.68
CA SER A 118 -6.37 -4.47 19.50
C SER A 118 -6.90 -3.12 20.00
N GLY A 119 -8.07 -2.67 19.54
CA GLY A 119 -8.62 -1.34 19.86
C GLY A 119 -8.01 -0.18 19.05
N ASN A 120 -7.06 -0.46 18.15
CA ASN A 120 -6.49 0.56 17.28
C ASN A 120 -7.50 1.02 16.23
N LEU A 121 -7.37 2.26 15.74
CA LEU A 121 -8.21 2.76 14.65
C LEU A 121 -8.09 1.87 13.40
N PRO A 122 -9.20 1.35 12.84
CA PRO A 122 -9.19 0.54 11.63
C PRO A 122 -8.66 1.29 10.40
N CYS A 123 -8.15 0.56 9.42
CA CYS A 123 -7.55 1.18 8.24
C CYS A 123 -8.58 1.90 7.36
N ALA A 124 -9.80 1.35 7.27
CA ALA A 124 -10.91 2.04 6.60
C ALA A 124 -11.18 3.43 7.22
N ASP A 125 -11.23 3.53 8.55
CA ASP A 125 -11.42 4.80 9.27
C ASP A 125 -10.25 5.77 9.05
N ARG A 126 -9.01 5.26 9.04
CA ARG A 126 -7.82 6.08 8.76
C ARG A 126 -7.87 6.70 7.37
N ILE A 127 -8.27 5.92 6.37
CA ILE A 127 -8.42 6.38 4.99
C ILE A 127 -9.54 7.42 4.89
N ILE A 128 -10.70 7.19 5.50
CA ILE A 128 -11.83 8.15 5.54
C ILE A 128 -11.43 9.49 6.19
N ARG A 129 -10.57 9.45 7.21
CA ARG A 129 -10.09 10.64 7.93
C ARG A 129 -9.16 11.52 7.10
N THR A 130 -8.65 11.07 5.96
CA THR A 130 -7.67 11.82 5.15
C THR A 130 -8.28 13.00 4.37
N LYS A 131 -8.75 14.02 5.10
CA LYS A 131 -9.27 15.28 4.55
C LYS A 131 -8.17 16.34 4.45
N GLY A 132 -8.22 17.13 3.38
CA GLY A 132 -7.35 18.30 3.21
C GLY A 132 -7.71 19.45 4.13
N LYS A 133 -6.89 20.51 4.11
CA LYS A 133 -7.18 21.77 4.83
C LYS A 133 -8.46 22.47 4.33
N ASP A 134 -8.84 22.18 3.09
CA ASP A 134 -10.06 22.60 2.42
C ASP A 134 -11.28 21.72 2.78
N GLY A 135 -11.08 20.66 3.58
CA GLY A 135 -12.12 19.68 3.94
C GLY A 135 -12.36 18.61 2.88
N GLU A 136 -11.69 18.68 1.73
CA GLU A 136 -11.88 17.75 0.62
C GLU A 136 -11.20 16.40 0.89
N GLN A 137 -11.81 15.31 0.41
CA GLN A 137 -11.23 13.97 0.51
C GLN A 137 -9.94 13.88 -0.32
N ARG A 138 -8.84 13.44 0.30
CA ARG A 138 -7.54 13.26 -0.39
C ARG A 138 -7.35 11.86 -0.95
N ILE A 139 -7.66 10.83 -0.17
CA ILE A 139 -7.67 9.45 -0.67
C ILE A 139 -9.05 9.16 -1.25
N LYS A 140 -9.16 9.19 -2.58
CA LYS A 140 -10.44 9.04 -3.29
C LYS A 140 -10.70 7.61 -3.76
N LYS A 141 -9.64 6.81 -3.88
CA LYS A 141 -9.71 5.45 -4.38
C LYS A 141 -8.73 4.51 -3.68
N VAL A 142 -9.19 3.28 -3.48
CA VAL A 142 -8.44 2.17 -2.87
C VAL A 142 -8.41 1.03 -3.88
N TYR A 143 -7.22 0.64 -4.30
CA TYR A 143 -6.98 -0.53 -5.12
C TYR A 143 -6.60 -1.70 -4.21
N LEU A 144 -7.39 -2.77 -4.21
CA LEU A 144 -7.18 -3.94 -3.35
C LEU A 144 -6.89 -5.20 -4.15
N GLY A 145 -5.97 -6.03 -3.64
CA GLY A 145 -5.57 -7.28 -4.30
C GLY A 145 -6.41 -8.50 -3.94
N VAL A 146 -6.83 -8.64 -2.68
CA VAL A 146 -7.78 -9.69 -2.25
C VAL A 146 -8.76 -9.17 -1.20
N LYS A 147 -9.93 -9.80 -1.13
CA LYS A 147 -10.79 -9.71 0.06
C LYS A 147 -10.08 -10.35 1.24
N GLU A 148 -10.20 -9.77 2.44
CA GLU A 148 -9.65 -10.41 3.64
C GLU A 148 -10.33 -11.78 3.86
N PRO A 149 -9.57 -12.88 4.05
CA PRO A 149 -10.15 -14.17 4.41
C PRO A 149 -10.77 -14.12 5.80
N GLU A 150 -11.93 -14.76 6.00
CA GLU A 150 -12.70 -14.80 7.27
C GLU A 150 -12.00 -15.51 8.45
N LYS A 151 -10.68 -15.72 8.40
CA LYS A 151 -9.92 -16.54 9.35
C LYS A 151 -9.67 -15.89 10.72
N PHE A 152 -9.66 -14.55 10.85
CA PHE A 152 -9.21 -13.87 12.09
C PHE A 152 -10.19 -12.87 12.68
N VAL A 153 -10.93 -12.18 11.83
CA VAL A 153 -12.03 -11.28 12.17
C VAL A 153 -13.19 -11.74 11.27
N GLY A 154 -14.45 -11.59 11.71
CA GLY A 154 -15.61 -12.01 10.92
C GLY A 154 -15.71 -11.30 9.57
N GLU A 155 -16.90 -11.21 8.98
CA GLU A 155 -17.05 -10.54 7.68
C GLU A 155 -16.44 -9.12 7.70
N ASN A 156 -15.35 -8.91 6.94
CA ASN A 156 -14.75 -7.60 6.77
C ASN A 156 -15.67 -6.76 5.86
N GLN A 157 -16.08 -5.59 6.36
CA GLN A 157 -16.94 -4.62 5.66
C GLN A 157 -16.17 -3.33 5.35
N GLY A 158 -14.83 -3.39 5.31
CA GLY A 158 -13.96 -2.24 5.10
C GLY A 158 -14.23 -1.58 3.76
N ARG A 159 -14.40 -2.39 2.70
CA ARG A 159 -14.82 -1.92 1.38
C ARG A 159 -16.15 -1.17 1.43
N THR A 160 -17.19 -1.78 2.01
CA THR A 160 -18.52 -1.17 2.12
C THR A 160 -18.44 0.17 2.83
N LYS A 161 -17.71 0.22 3.96
CA LYS A 161 -17.53 1.43 4.75
C LYS A 161 -16.81 2.54 3.98
N LEU A 162 -15.82 2.21 3.15
CA LEU A 162 -15.12 3.16 2.28
C LEU A 162 -16.06 3.70 1.20
N GLU A 163 -16.80 2.82 0.53
CA GLU A 163 -17.75 3.18 -0.54
C GLU A 163 -18.88 4.09 -0.02
N GLU A 164 -19.42 3.80 1.18
CA GLU A 164 -20.42 4.65 1.85
C GLU A 164 -19.91 6.06 2.18
N ASN A 165 -18.59 6.25 2.27
CA ASN A 165 -17.94 7.54 2.49
C ASN A 165 -17.41 8.17 1.20
N GLY A 166 -17.84 7.67 0.04
CA GLY A 166 -17.49 8.21 -1.27
C GLY A 166 -16.08 7.87 -1.75
N ILE A 167 -15.46 6.82 -1.18
CA ILE A 167 -14.14 6.34 -1.57
C ILE A 167 -14.31 5.08 -2.42
N GLU A 168 -13.88 5.16 -3.68
CA GLU A 168 -14.04 4.06 -4.64
C GLU A 168 -13.10 2.90 -4.28
N CYS A 169 -13.61 1.66 -4.30
CA CYS A 169 -12.81 0.46 -4.06
C CYS A 169 -12.74 -0.39 -5.32
N VAL A 170 -11.52 -0.59 -5.84
CA VAL A 170 -11.26 -1.30 -7.11
C VAL A 170 -10.43 -2.54 -6.85
N HIS A 171 -10.94 -3.69 -7.26
CA HIS A 171 -10.19 -4.95 -7.18
C HIS A 171 -9.21 -5.10 -8.35
N ILE A 172 -7.95 -5.46 -8.06
CA ILE A 172 -6.92 -5.75 -9.06
C ILE A 172 -6.73 -7.28 -9.16
N PRO A 173 -7.31 -7.94 -10.18
CA PRO A 173 -7.32 -9.39 -10.27
C PRO A 173 -6.00 -9.98 -10.79
N GLY A 174 -5.76 -11.27 -10.54
CA GLY A 174 -4.65 -12.04 -11.12
C GLY A 174 -3.42 -12.22 -10.21
N LEU A 175 -3.51 -11.79 -8.95
CA LEU A 175 -2.46 -11.98 -7.93
C LEU A 175 -2.98 -12.65 -6.65
N GLU A 176 -4.25 -13.09 -6.62
CA GLU A 176 -4.96 -13.48 -5.41
C GLU A 176 -4.28 -14.64 -4.68
N GLU A 177 -3.95 -15.72 -5.40
CA GLU A 177 -3.25 -16.87 -4.83
C GLU A 177 -1.89 -16.47 -4.24
N ARG A 178 -1.14 -15.65 -4.97
CA ARG A 178 0.20 -15.21 -4.54
C ARG A 178 0.10 -14.29 -3.32
N ILE A 179 -0.85 -13.38 -3.31
CA ILE A 179 -1.12 -12.49 -2.18
C ILE A 179 -1.51 -13.31 -0.95
N LEU A 180 -2.44 -14.27 -1.07
CA LEU A 180 -2.87 -15.10 0.06
C LEU A 180 -1.72 -15.98 0.59
N SER A 181 -0.91 -16.54 -0.30
CA SER A 181 0.29 -17.31 0.06
C SER A 181 1.28 -16.47 0.87
N VAL A 182 1.56 -15.23 0.44
CA VAL A 182 2.43 -14.32 1.19
C VAL A 182 1.78 -13.90 2.50
N ALA A 183 0.52 -13.47 2.47
CA ALA A 183 -0.19 -12.95 3.63
C ALA A 183 -0.25 -13.96 4.79
N THR A 184 -0.44 -15.24 4.48
CA THR A 184 -0.57 -16.33 5.46
C THR A 184 0.76 -17.02 5.81
N ALA A 185 1.88 -16.58 5.24
CA ALA A 185 3.17 -17.18 5.56
C ALA A 185 3.48 -17.06 7.07
N GLY A 186 3.61 -18.21 7.73
CA GLY A 186 3.81 -18.33 9.18
C GLY A 186 2.53 -18.65 9.98
N HIS A 187 1.36 -18.70 9.35
CA HIS A 187 0.12 -19.19 9.98
C HIS A 187 0.17 -20.71 10.08
N LYS A 188 -0.34 -21.27 11.18
CA LYS A 188 -0.48 -22.72 11.29
C LYS A 188 -1.62 -23.17 10.37
N SER A 189 -1.34 -24.14 9.51
CA SER A 189 -2.31 -24.81 8.63
C SER A 189 -3.37 -25.56 9.41
#